data_AF-A0A1G2EKT6-F1
#
_entry.id   AF-A0A1G2EKT6-F1
#
_cell.length_a   1.000
_cell.length_b   1.000
_cell.length_c   1.000
_cell.angle_alpha   90.00
_cell.angle_beta   90.00
_cell.angle_gamma   90.00
#
_symmetry.space_group_name_H-M   'P 1'
#
loop_
_entity.id
_entity.type
_entity.pdbx_description
1 polymer ?
#
loop_
_entity_poly.entity_id
_entity_poly.type
_entity_poly.pdbx_seq_one_letter_code
_entity_poly.pdbx_strand_id
1 'polypeptide(L)'
;MTKNQENLIRFIADYRVKYGASPTLQEMVMGIHVSDHKSVSGIISALTKQGFLEKGRQKTRSILLTDKAFELLGIPLFRRQQLEEFNYSQRQMSPASSGVVTSPAPDYVGHGEQSIKTDGTNLSNDLRTVVGNTVAGIATKIYANEEAGAIFSWALLLGGLTWANTGIIGNGTNALIWTAVEAVIIKFLSKKITL
;
A
#
# COMPACT_ATOMS: atom_id res chain seq x y z
N MET A 1 -34.13 2.50 10.33
CA MET A 1 -33.08 1.46 10.32
C MET A 1 -33.62 0.24 11.05
N THR A 2 -33.42 -0.98 10.54
CA THR A 2 -33.78 -2.22 11.25
C THR A 2 -32.59 -2.76 12.05
N LYS A 3 -32.84 -3.61 13.07
CA LYS A 3 -31.76 -4.25 13.84
C LYS A 3 -30.79 -5.05 12.95
N ASN A 4 -31.31 -5.76 11.95
CA ASN A 4 -30.48 -6.54 11.01
C ASN A 4 -29.62 -5.63 10.11
N GLN A 5 -30.12 -4.45 9.73
CA GLN A 5 -29.35 -3.46 8.99
C GLN A 5 -28.19 -2.92 9.82
N GLU A 6 -28.45 -2.54 11.07
CA GLU A 6 -27.42 -2.07 12.00
C GLU A 6 -26.36 -3.16 12.28
N ASN A 7 -26.81 -4.40 12.54
CA ASN A 7 -25.93 -5.55 12.74
C ASN A 7 -25.03 -5.82 11.52
N LEU A 8 -25.56 -5.67 10.30
CA LEU A 8 -24.76 -5.84 9.09
C LEU A 8 -23.68 -4.76 8.95
N ILE A 9 -24.01 -3.50 9.25
CA ILE A 9 -23.04 -2.39 9.24
C ILE A 9 -21.92 -2.66 10.25
N ARG A 10 -22.26 -3.03 11.49
CA ARG A 10 -21.28 -3.39 12.52
C ARG A 10 -20.40 -4.55 12.09
N PHE A 11 -21.02 -5.63 11.60
CA PHE A 11 -20.29 -6.80 11.13
C PHE A 11 -19.30 -6.45 10.01
N ILE A 12 -19.70 -5.66 9.01
CA ILE A 12 -18.81 -5.23 7.92
C ILE A 12 -17.63 -4.40 8.46
N ALA A 13 -17.89 -3.49 9.41
CA ALA A 13 -16.85 -2.66 10.02
C ALA A 13 -15.83 -3.52 10.76
N ASP A 14 -16.30 -4.40 11.65
CA ASP A 14 -15.45 -5.29 12.46
C ASP A 14 -14.67 -6.27 11.57
N TYR A 15 -15.31 -6.82 10.54
CA TYR A 15 -14.67 -7.73 9.60
C TYR A 15 -13.51 -7.06 8.85
N ARG A 16 -13.69 -5.81 8.43
CA ARG A 16 -12.63 -5.05 7.77
C ARG A 16 -11.46 -4.74 8.69
N VAL A 17 -11.73 -4.39 9.95
CA VAL A 17 -10.68 -4.19 10.96
C VAL A 17 -9.89 -5.48 11.19
N LYS A 18 -10.58 -6.62 11.24
CA LYS A 18 -9.96 -7.91 11.54
C LYS A 18 -9.20 -8.54 10.37
N TYR A 19 -9.75 -8.45 9.15
CA TYR A 19 -9.24 -9.19 7.99
C TYR A 19 -8.68 -8.28 6.88
N GLY A 20 -8.83 -6.96 6.99
CA GLY A 20 -8.36 -6.00 5.99
C GLY A 20 -9.16 -6.01 4.67
N ALA A 21 -10.24 -6.79 4.57
CA ALA A 21 -11.05 -6.92 3.36
C ALA A 21 -12.54 -6.85 3.68
N SER A 22 -13.38 -6.52 2.69
CA SER A 22 -14.85 -6.58 2.85
C SER A 22 -15.33 -8.04 2.82
N PRO A 23 -16.32 -8.41 3.67
CA PRO A 23 -16.83 -9.77 3.73
C PRO A 23 -17.58 -10.15 2.44
N THR A 24 -17.63 -11.45 2.17
CA THR A 24 -18.47 -12.09 1.17
C THR A 24 -19.91 -12.22 1.66
N LEU A 25 -20.86 -12.43 0.73
CA LEU A 25 -22.26 -12.66 1.10
C LEU A 25 -22.42 -13.86 2.05
N GLN A 26 -21.61 -14.91 1.92
CA GLN A 26 -21.68 -16.08 2.80
C GLN A 26 -21.22 -15.74 4.22
N GLU A 27 -20.10 -15.04 4.35
CA GLU A 27 -19.58 -14.58 5.65
C GLU A 27 -20.57 -13.63 6.32
N MET A 28 -21.26 -12.77 5.56
CA MET A 28 -22.32 -11.92 6.09
C MET A 28 -23.52 -12.74 6.60
N VAL A 29 -24.01 -13.71 5.83
CA VAL A 29 -25.11 -14.59 6.25
C VAL A 29 -24.79 -15.24 7.60
N MET A 30 -23.58 -15.81 7.72
CA MET A 30 -23.10 -16.43 8.96
C MET A 30 -22.92 -15.41 10.09
N GLY A 31 -22.32 -14.26 9.79
CA GLY A 31 -21.98 -13.23 10.78
C GLY A 31 -23.18 -12.57 11.43
N ILE A 32 -24.24 -12.32 10.66
CA ILE A 32 -25.48 -11.69 11.17
C ILE A 32 -26.62 -12.69 11.39
N HIS A 33 -26.34 -13.99 11.33
CA HIS A 33 -27.28 -15.09 11.63
C HIS A 33 -28.60 -14.99 10.85
N VAL A 34 -28.52 -14.69 9.55
CA VAL A 34 -29.70 -14.71 8.66
C VAL A 34 -29.79 -16.05 7.94
N SER A 35 -31.00 -16.41 7.53
CA SER A 35 -31.29 -17.69 6.91
C SER A 35 -30.73 -17.83 5.49
N ASP A 36 -30.65 -16.74 4.71
CA ASP A 36 -30.31 -16.84 3.29
C ASP A 36 -29.58 -15.63 2.70
N HIS A 37 -28.92 -15.89 1.57
CA HIS A 37 -28.22 -14.87 0.79
C HIS A 37 -29.16 -13.79 0.24
N LYS A 38 -30.43 -14.10 -0.06
CA LYS A 38 -31.36 -13.09 -0.60
C LYS A 38 -31.73 -12.08 0.47
N SER A 39 -31.92 -12.49 1.73
CA SER A 39 -32.13 -11.55 2.84
C SER A 39 -30.97 -10.57 2.97
N VAL A 40 -29.72 -11.05 2.96
CA VAL A 40 -28.54 -10.18 3.02
C VAL A 40 -28.47 -9.22 1.82
N SER A 41 -28.73 -9.73 0.61
CA SER A 41 -28.76 -8.89 -0.60
C SER A 41 -29.84 -7.79 -0.53
N GLY A 42 -31.02 -8.11 0.02
CA GLY A 42 -32.08 -7.15 0.27
C GLY A 42 -31.68 -6.07 1.28
N ILE A 43 -31.03 -6.47 2.38
CA ILE A 43 -30.49 -5.55 3.39
C ILE A 43 -29.44 -4.63 2.77
N ILE A 44 -28.48 -5.17 2.00
CA ILE A 44 -27.45 -4.37 1.31
C ILE A 44 -28.11 -3.35 0.38
N SER A 45 -29.08 -3.78 -0.43
CA SER A 45 -29.78 -2.90 -1.37
C SER A 45 -30.51 -1.76 -0.66
N ALA A 46 -31.15 -2.05 0.48
CA ALA A 46 -31.80 -1.03 1.31
C ALA A 46 -30.78 -0.05 1.91
N LEU A 47 -29.66 -0.55 2.45
CA LEU A 47 -28.61 0.28 3.03
C LEU A 47 -27.91 1.17 1.99
N THR A 48 -27.73 0.66 0.76
CA THR A 48 -27.20 1.46 -0.35
C THR A 48 -28.16 2.57 -0.75
N LYS A 49 -29.47 2.28 -0.86
CA LYS A 49 -30.49 3.31 -1.11
C LYS A 49 -30.52 4.38 -0.02
N GLN A 50 -30.23 4.02 1.23
CA GLN A 50 -30.19 4.95 2.36
C GLN A 50 -28.86 5.74 2.46
N GLY A 51 -27.87 5.41 1.63
CA GLY A 51 -26.56 6.06 1.62
C GLY A 51 -25.61 5.60 2.71
N PHE A 52 -25.82 4.43 3.32
CA PHE A 52 -24.91 3.84 4.31
C PHE A 52 -23.84 2.93 3.69
N LEU A 53 -24.13 2.37 2.51
CA LEU A 53 -23.22 1.49 1.79
C LEU A 53 -23.05 1.95 0.35
N GLU A 54 -21.86 1.82 -0.19
CA GLU A 54 -21.58 1.98 -1.61
C GLU A 54 -21.15 0.64 -2.22
N LYS A 55 -21.75 0.28 -3.36
CA LYS A 55 -21.43 -0.96 -4.08
C LYS A 55 -20.53 -0.64 -5.26
N GLY A 56 -19.34 -1.22 -5.28
CA GLY A 56 -18.43 -1.11 -6.40
C GLY A 56 -18.96 -1.84 -7.65
N ARG A 57 -18.60 -1.31 -8.82
CA ARG A 57 -19.17 -1.75 -10.11
C ARG A 57 -18.72 -3.15 -10.55
N GLN A 58 -17.56 -3.63 -10.10
CA GLN A 58 -16.90 -4.77 -10.75
C GLN A 58 -16.65 -6.00 -9.87
N LYS A 59 -16.85 -5.96 -8.54
CA LYS A 59 -16.49 -7.09 -7.67
C LYS A 59 -17.56 -7.43 -6.66
N THR A 60 -17.80 -8.73 -6.48
CA THR A 60 -18.73 -9.29 -5.47
C THR A 60 -18.35 -8.88 -4.03
N ARG A 61 -17.06 -8.57 -3.79
CA ARG A 61 -16.52 -8.10 -2.49
C ARG A 61 -16.37 -6.58 -2.38
N SER A 62 -17.02 -5.79 -3.24
CA SER A 62 -16.84 -4.33 -3.26
C SER A 62 -17.92 -3.57 -2.51
N ILE A 63 -18.22 -3.96 -1.27
CA ILE A 63 -19.12 -3.19 -0.41
C ILE A 63 -18.25 -2.30 0.49
N LEU A 64 -18.48 -0.99 0.39
CA LEU A 64 -17.78 0.03 1.16
C LEU A 64 -18.76 0.74 2.10
N LEU A 65 -18.30 1.05 3.31
CA LEU A 65 -19.03 1.86 4.28
C LEU A 65 -18.85 3.34 3.94
N THR A 66 -19.95 4.09 3.91
CA THR A 66 -19.93 5.54 3.70
C THR A 66 -19.72 6.28 5.03
N ASP A 67 -19.49 7.60 4.97
CA ASP A 67 -19.36 8.45 6.17
C ASP A 67 -20.56 8.35 7.10
N LYS A 68 -21.75 8.32 6.50
CA LYS A 68 -23.02 8.17 7.22
C LYS A 68 -23.07 6.88 8.06
N ALA A 69 -22.44 5.81 7.60
CA ALA A 69 -22.35 4.57 8.37
C ALA A 69 -21.37 4.67 9.54
N PHE A 70 -20.25 5.38 9.36
CA PHE A 70 -19.29 5.61 10.45
C PHE A 70 -19.86 6.52 11.54
N GLU A 71 -20.59 7.58 11.15
CA GLU A 71 -21.32 8.44 12.09
C GLU A 71 -22.32 7.64 12.93
N LEU A 72 -23.07 6.73 12.29
CA LEU A 72 -24.01 5.85 12.98
C LEU A 72 -23.34 4.90 13.97
N LEU A 73 -22.12 4.43 13.66
CA LEU A 73 -21.34 3.60 14.56
C LEU A 73 -20.64 4.39 15.67
N GLY A 74 -20.65 5.72 15.62
CA GLY A 74 -19.89 6.57 16.54
C GLY A 74 -18.37 6.39 16.39
N ILE A 75 -17.90 5.92 15.23
CA ILE A 75 -16.47 5.72 14.97
C ILE A 75 -15.91 7.04 14.40
N PRO A 76 -14.93 7.68 15.06
CA PRO A 76 -14.37 8.94 14.56
C PRO A 76 -13.70 8.73 13.19
N LEU A 77 -14.00 9.64 12.25
CA LEU A 77 -13.56 9.60 10.84
C LEU A 77 -12.03 9.50 10.67
N PHE A 78 -11.24 9.84 11.70
CA PHE A 78 -9.78 9.74 11.66
C PHE A 78 -9.27 8.32 11.38
N ARG A 79 -10.05 7.27 11.70
CA ARG A 79 -9.72 5.88 11.37
C ARG A 79 -9.87 5.56 9.88
N ARG A 80 -10.57 6.40 9.10
CA ARG A 80 -10.87 6.17 7.67
C ARG A 80 -9.63 6.20 6.79
N GLN A 81 -8.72 7.16 7.02
CA GLN A 81 -7.51 7.31 6.19
C GLN A 81 -6.61 6.08 6.31
N GLN A 82 -6.45 5.53 7.51
CA GLN A 82 -5.67 4.32 7.74
C GLN A 82 -6.25 3.09 7.02
N LEU A 83 -7.59 2.97 6.94
CA LEU A 83 -8.27 1.85 6.28
C LEU A 83 -8.25 1.95 4.74
N GLU A 84 -8.27 3.17 4.20
CA GLU A 84 -8.16 3.43 2.75
C GLU A 84 -6.72 3.23 2.26
N GLU A 85 -5.72 3.73 3.00
CA GLU A 85 -4.29 3.55 2.69
C GLU A 85 -3.91 2.07 2.65
N PHE A 86 -4.35 1.28 3.63
CA PHE A 86 -4.11 -0.17 3.64
C PHE A 86 -4.70 -0.90 2.42
N ASN A 87 -5.90 -0.49 1.99
CA ASN A 87 -6.55 -1.05 0.80
C ASN A 87 -5.83 -0.63 -0.50
N TYR A 88 -5.27 0.57 -0.56
CA TYR A 88 -4.56 1.06 -1.73
C TYR A 88 -3.24 0.30 -1.94
N SER A 89 -2.48 0.07 -0.87
CA SER A 89 -1.22 -0.70 -0.92
C SER A 89 -1.43 -2.15 -1.39
N GLN A 90 -2.49 -2.83 -0.95
CA GLN A 90 -2.80 -4.18 -1.44
C GLN A 90 -3.10 -4.23 -2.95
N ARG A 91 -3.74 -3.18 -3.50
CA ARG A 91 -4.06 -3.13 -4.94
C ARG A 91 -2.82 -2.95 -5.80
N GLN A 92 -1.77 -2.29 -5.29
CA GLN A 92 -0.54 -2.06 -6.03
C GLN A 92 0.46 -3.23 -5.98
N MET A 93 0.23 -4.23 -5.11
CA MET A 93 1.14 -5.38 -4.95
C MET A 93 0.69 -6.65 -5.69
N SER A 94 -0.36 -6.61 -6.52
CA SER A 94 -0.64 -7.75 -7.41
C SER A 94 0.42 -7.78 -8.52
N PRO A 95 1.37 -8.73 -8.54
CA PRO A 95 2.30 -8.85 -9.66
C PRO A 95 1.45 -9.10 -10.91
N ALA A 96 1.74 -8.36 -11.99
CA ALA A 96 1.20 -8.65 -13.30
C ALA A 96 1.41 -10.15 -13.55
N SER A 97 0.32 -10.93 -13.58
CA SER A 97 0.42 -12.36 -13.80
C SER A 97 1.09 -12.56 -15.15
N SER A 98 2.24 -13.22 -15.16
CA SER A 98 2.91 -13.69 -16.36
C SER A 98 1.87 -14.27 -17.31
N GLY A 99 1.71 -13.61 -18.46
CA GLY A 99 0.87 -14.11 -19.53
C GLY A 99 1.33 -15.50 -19.92
N VAL A 100 0.42 -16.46 -19.82
CA VAL A 100 0.57 -17.77 -20.45
C VAL A 100 0.56 -17.52 -21.95
N VAL A 101 1.74 -17.62 -22.58
CA VAL A 101 1.90 -17.64 -24.03
C VAL A 101 1.33 -18.97 -24.52
N THR A 102 0.12 -18.94 -25.06
CA THR A 102 -0.38 -20.04 -25.89
C THR A 102 0.25 -19.90 -27.27
N SER A 103 1.12 -20.84 -27.62
CA SER A 103 1.73 -20.97 -28.94
C SER A 103 0.67 -21.14 -30.05
N PRO A 104 0.67 -20.32 -31.11
CA PRO A 104 0.13 -20.71 -32.40
C PRO A 104 1.18 -21.50 -33.19
N ALA A 105 0.72 -22.45 -34.00
CA ALA A 105 1.53 -23.20 -34.96
C ALA A 105 2.28 -22.27 -35.95
N PRO A 106 3.40 -22.72 -36.55
CA PRO A 106 4.35 -21.84 -37.19
C PRO A 106 3.89 -21.49 -38.61
N ASP A 107 3.96 -20.21 -38.95
CA ASP A 107 4.29 -19.81 -40.31
C ASP A 107 5.31 -18.66 -40.27
N TYR A 108 6.27 -18.81 -41.15
CA TYR A 108 7.61 -18.25 -41.15
C TYR A 108 7.63 -16.94 -41.93
N VAL A 109 7.87 -15.78 -41.30
CA VAL A 109 8.48 -14.61 -41.96
C VAL A 109 9.20 -13.77 -40.89
N GLY A 110 10.50 -13.61 -41.05
CA GLY A 110 11.36 -12.88 -40.12
C GLY A 110 11.24 -11.35 -40.23
N HIS A 111 11.46 -10.69 -39.11
CA HIS A 111 12.01 -9.34 -39.02
C HIS A 111 12.69 -9.13 -37.66
N GLY A 112 14.02 -8.92 -37.70
CA GLY A 112 14.80 -8.06 -36.82
C GLY A 112 14.62 -8.20 -35.30
N GLU A 113 15.20 -9.25 -34.71
CA GLU A 113 15.50 -9.29 -33.28
C GLU A 113 16.57 -8.23 -32.93
N GLN A 114 16.18 -7.17 -32.21
CA GLN A 114 17.11 -6.55 -31.27
C GLN A 114 17.20 -7.48 -30.07
N SER A 115 18.21 -8.35 -30.10
CA SER A 115 18.59 -9.20 -28.99
C SER A 115 19.00 -8.33 -27.80
N ILE A 116 18.13 -8.22 -26.80
CA ILE A 116 18.57 -7.87 -25.45
C ILE A 116 19.37 -9.07 -24.96
N LYS A 117 20.69 -9.02 -25.13
CA LYS A 117 21.61 -9.95 -24.51
C LYS A 117 21.51 -9.77 -22.99
N THR A 118 20.73 -10.63 -22.36
CA THR A 118 20.81 -10.88 -20.92
C THR A 118 22.09 -11.66 -20.63
N ASP A 119 23.22 -10.96 -20.71
CA ASP A 119 24.43 -11.40 -20.01
C ASP A 119 24.16 -11.21 -18.52
N GLY A 120 24.09 -12.32 -17.79
CA GLY A 120 23.67 -12.43 -16.37
C GLY A 120 24.54 -11.69 -15.34
N THR A 121 25.36 -10.74 -15.76
CA THR A 121 26.20 -9.88 -14.91
C THR A 121 25.75 -8.42 -14.87
N ASN A 122 24.91 -7.96 -15.81
CA ASN A 122 24.47 -6.54 -15.87
C ASN A 122 23.13 -6.23 -15.19
N LEU A 123 22.35 -7.24 -14.79
CA LEU A 123 21.08 -7.03 -14.10
C LEU A 123 21.26 -6.22 -12.80
N SER A 124 22.41 -6.36 -12.13
CA SER A 124 22.72 -5.60 -10.93
C SER A 124 22.97 -4.11 -11.19
N ASN A 125 23.49 -3.74 -12.36
CA ASN A 125 23.78 -2.33 -12.69
C ASN A 125 22.52 -1.62 -13.16
N ASP A 126 21.67 -2.30 -13.93
CA ASP A 126 20.37 -1.76 -14.33
C ASP A 126 19.42 -1.62 -13.14
N LEU A 127 19.37 -2.60 -12.23
CA LEU A 127 18.59 -2.48 -10.98
C LEU A 127 19.10 -1.34 -10.11
N ARG A 128 20.42 -1.17 -9.94
CA ARG A 128 20.98 -0.05 -9.18
C ARG A 128 20.62 1.30 -9.81
N THR A 129 20.61 1.38 -11.14
CA THR A 129 20.27 2.61 -11.86
C THR A 129 18.79 2.95 -11.75
N VAL A 130 17.90 1.96 -11.90
CA VAL A 130 16.45 2.13 -11.74
C VAL A 130 16.08 2.49 -10.30
N VAL A 131 16.67 1.80 -9.32
CA VAL A 131 16.47 2.13 -7.89
C VAL A 131 17.03 3.51 -7.58
N GLY A 132 18.22 3.86 -8.07
CA GLY A 132 18.84 5.17 -7.88
C GLY A 132 17.97 6.32 -8.41
N ASN A 133 17.45 6.19 -9.63
CA ASN A 133 16.60 7.21 -10.25
C ASN A 133 15.25 7.34 -9.53
N THR A 134 14.68 6.24 -9.05
CA THR A 134 13.41 6.25 -8.30
C THR A 134 13.59 6.91 -6.92
N VAL A 135 14.66 6.57 -6.22
CA VAL A 135 14.99 7.16 -4.91
C VAL A 135 15.30 8.65 -5.06
N ALA A 136 16.03 9.06 -6.10
CA ALA A 136 16.30 10.48 -6.38
C ALA A 136 15.01 11.27 -6.70
N GLY A 137 14.08 10.67 -7.46
CA GLY A 137 12.78 11.27 -7.77
C GLY A 137 11.86 11.42 -6.55
N ILE A 138 11.93 10.48 -5.61
CA ILE A 138 11.18 10.56 -4.34
C ILE A 138 11.82 11.61 -3.42
N ALA A 139 13.14 11.61 -3.28
CA ALA A 139 13.86 12.57 -2.44
C ALA A 139 13.59 14.01 -2.91
N THR A 140 13.69 14.30 -4.20
CA THR A 140 13.43 15.64 -4.75
C THR A 140 12.01 16.14 -4.47
N LYS A 141 11.01 15.26 -4.50
CA LYS A 141 9.62 15.61 -4.14
C LYS A 141 9.42 15.83 -2.65
N ILE A 142 10.08 15.04 -1.81
CA ILE A 142 10.00 15.19 -0.35
C ILE A 142 10.70 16.47 0.11
N TYR A 143 11.86 16.81 -0.47
CA TYR A 143 12.60 18.03 -0.14
C TYR A 143 12.00 19.32 -0.71
N ALA A 144 11.01 19.25 -1.60
CA ALA A 144 10.24 20.40 -2.04
C ALA A 144 9.22 20.88 -0.99
N ASN A 145 8.93 20.06 0.03
CA ASN A 145 8.10 20.41 1.18
C ASN A 145 9.01 20.46 2.43
N GLU A 146 9.18 21.65 3.02
CA GLU A 146 10.12 21.86 4.12
C GLU A 146 9.83 20.98 5.34
N GLU A 147 8.56 20.76 5.68
CA GLU A 147 8.16 19.91 6.81
C GLU A 147 8.40 18.42 6.52
N ALA A 148 8.06 17.97 5.30
CA ALA A 148 8.29 16.59 4.89
C ALA A 148 9.79 16.25 4.78
N GLY A 149 10.60 17.22 4.31
CA GLY A 149 12.05 17.11 4.26
C GLY A 149 12.69 16.98 5.64
N ALA A 150 12.18 17.71 6.65
CA ALA A 150 12.66 17.62 8.02
C ALA A 150 12.34 16.24 8.64
N ILE A 151 11.12 15.75 8.48
CA ILE A 151 10.70 14.44 9.00
C ILE A 151 11.51 13.31 8.35
N PHE A 152 11.69 13.36 7.03
CA PHE A 152 12.47 12.36 6.30
C PHE A 152 13.96 12.38 6.69
N SER A 153 14.52 13.57 6.92
CA SER A 153 15.90 13.71 7.41
C SER A 153 16.08 13.09 8.79
N TRP A 154 15.13 13.30 9.71
CA TRP A 154 15.14 12.65 11.03
C TRP A 154 14.99 11.14 10.94
N ALA A 155 14.12 10.64 10.06
CA ALA A 155 13.94 9.20 9.85
C ALA A 155 15.22 8.54 9.32
N LEU A 156 15.94 9.19 8.40
CA LEU A 156 17.24 8.70 7.92
C LEU A 156 18.31 8.73 9.01
N LEU A 157 18.33 9.76 9.85
CA LEU A 157 19.26 9.86 10.97
C LEU A 157 19.03 8.73 11.99
N LEU A 158 17.77 8.53 12.41
CA LEU A 158 17.41 7.47 13.36
C LEU A 158 17.60 6.07 12.77
N GLY A 159 17.32 5.90 11.47
CA GLY A 159 17.66 4.70 10.72
C GLY A 159 19.17 4.43 10.72
N GLY A 160 19.97 5.43 10.38
CA GLY A 160 21.44 5.33 10.42
C GLY A 160 21.96 4.92 11.79
N LEU A 161 21.48 5.56 12.86
CA LEU A 161 21.83 5.27 14.25
C LEU A 161 21.48 3.83 14.68
N THR A 162 20.29 3.33 14.31
CA THR A 162 19.86 1.96 14.65
C THR A 162 20.67 0.90 13.90
N TRP A 163 21.04 1.16 12.65
CA TRP A 163 21.93 0.29 11.87
C TRP A 163 23.39 0.37 12.33
N ALA A 164 23.87 1.54 12.74
CA ALA A 164 25.21 1.70 13.33
C ALA A 164 25.32 0.92 14.65
N ASN A 165 24.29 0.96 15.49
CA ASN A 165 24.25 0.23 16.75
C ASN A 165 24.30 -1.30 16.54
N THR A 166 23.64 -1.80 15.48
CA THR A 166 23.72 -3.23 15.11
C THR A 166 25.02 -3.61 14.40
N GLY A 167 25.62 -2.68 13.63
CA GLY A 167 26.90 -2.89 12.94
C GLY A 167 28.13 -2.90 13.85
N ILE A 168 28.14 -2.09 14.93
CA ILE A 168 29.22 -2.05 15.93
C ILE A 168 29.36 -3.39 16.66
N ILE A 169 28.28 -4.16 16.78
CA ILE A 169 28.28 -5.50 17.40
C ILE A 169 28.84 -6.57 16.43
N GLY A 170 28.90 -6.27 15.12
CA GLY A 170 29.16 -7.27 14.07
C GLY A 170 30.48 -7.15 13.32
N ASN A 171 30.96 -5.94 12.94
CA ASN A 171 32.21 -5.76 12.17
C ASN A 171 32.67 -4.29 12.11
N GLY A 172 33.85 -3.99 12.64
CA GLY A 172 34.35 -2.61 12.87
C GLY A 172 34.68 -1.76 11.63
N THR A 173 34.78 -2.34 10.43
CA THR A 173 35.15 -1.61 9.21
C THR A 173 33.99 -0.83 8.57
N ASN A 174 32.74 -1.23 8.80
CA ASN A 174 31.57 -0.52 8.26
C ASN A 174 31.25 0.79 9.01
N ALA A 175 31.75 0.95 10.24
CA ALA A 175 31.56 2.15 11.04
C ALA A 175 32.32 3.38 10.49
N LEU A 176 33.45 3.17 9.82
CA LEU A 176 34.29 4.24 9.25
C LEU A 176 33.66 4.89 8.00
N ILE A 177 32.97 4.11 7.17
CA ILE A 177 32.31 4.64 5.98
C ILE A 177 31.07 5.44 6.38
N TRP A 178 30.35 5.01 7.43
CA TRP A 178 29.15 5.68 7.90
C TRP A 178 29.44 7.01 8.63
N THR A 179 30.51 7.08 9.42
CA THR A 179 30.94 8.34 10.05
C THR A 179 31.34 9.41 9.03
N ALA A 180 31.90 9.01 7.89
CA ALA A 180 32.18 9.95 6.79
C ALA A 180 30.89 10.49 6.15
N VAL A 181 29.85 9.65 6.01
CA VAL A 181 28.54 10.07 5.47
C VAL A 181 27.81 10.99 6.45
N GLU A 182 27.82 10.67 7.75
CA GLU A 182 27.26 11.55 8.80
C GLU A 182 27.94 12.92 8.82
N ALA A 183 29.28 12.97 8.73
CA ALA A 183 30.02 14.24 8.72
C ALA A 183 29.64 15.11 7.51
N VAL A 184 29.39 14.52 6.34
CA VAL A 184 28.94 15.25 5.15
C VAL A 184 27.51 15.78 5.31
N ILE A 185 26.61 14.97 5.88
CA ILE A 185 25.22 15.37 6.14
C ILE A 185 25.16 16.52 7.15
N ILE A 186 25.90 16.42 8.26
CA ILE A 186 25.95 17.46 9.30
C ILE A 186 26.52 18.77 8.71
N LYS A 187 27.59 18.69 7.91
CA LYS A 187 28.17 19.87 7.25
C LYS A 187 27.20 20.52 6.26
N PHE A 188 26.40 19.72 5.56
CA PHE A 188 25.39 20.22 4.63
C PHE A 188 24.22 20.90 5.35
N LEU A 189 23.74 20.32 6.45
CA LEU A 189 22.67 20.88 7.27
C LEU A 189 23.10 22.16 8.00
N SER A 190 24.32 22.19 8.55
CA SER A 190 24.86 23.38 9.24
C SER A 190 24.93 24.60 8.31
N LYS A 191 25.27 24.42 7.04
CA LYS A 191 25.38 25.50 6.06
C LYS A 191 24.02 26.10 5.65
N LYS A 192 22.92 25.36 5.83
CA LYS A 192 21.56 25.85 5.54
C LYS A 192 20.93 26.63 6.69
N ILE A 193 21.41 26.46 7.92
CA ILE A 193 20.86 27.14 9.11
C ILE A 193 21.43 28.56 9.27
N THR A 194 22.49 28.91 8.54
CA THR A 194 23.18 30.22 8.63
C THR A 194 22.78 31.24 7.56
N LEU A 195 21.77 30.93 6.73
CA LEU A 195 21.19 31.81 5.71
C LEU A 195 19.73 32.11 6.08
#